data_AF-A0A934RZI4-F1
#
_entry.id   AF-A0A934RZI4-F1
#
_cell.length_a   1.000
_cell.length_b   1.000
_cell.length_c   1.000
_cell.angle_alpha   90.00
_cell.angle_beta   90.00
_cell.angle_gamma   90.00
#
_symmetry.space_group_name_H-M   'P 1'
#
loop_
_entity.id
_entity.type
_entity.pdbx_description
1 polymer ?
#
loop_
_entity_poly.entity_id
_entity_poly.type
_entity_poly.pdbx_seq_one_letter_code
_entity_poly.pdbx_strand_id
1 'polypeptide(L)' 'MNTRIEIRLSEDEWSMLNAAADSIQSSPEELARISLMQRCMVMSVDDDICDSTRVMLGRSFELN' A
#
# COMPACT_ATOMS: atom_id res chain seq x y z
N MET A 1 17.62 6.23 7.08
CA MET A 1 16.55 6.49 6.09
C MET A 1 15.28 5.90 6.67
N ASN A 2 14.31 6.73 7.03
CA ASN A 2 12.99 6.26 7.48
C ASN A 2 12.26 5.70 6.26
N THR A 3 12.00 4.39 6.24
CA THR A 3 11.28 3.69 5.17
C THR A 3 9.81 3.58 5.57
N ARG A 4 9.09 4.69 5.49
CA ARG A 4 7.64 4.76 5.77
C ARG A 4 6.95 5.38 4.57
N ILE A 5 5.93 4.71 4.01
CA ILE A 5 4.99 5.36 3.08
C ILE A 5 3.80 5.80 3.88
N GLU A 6 3.50 7.09 3.81
CA GLU A 6 2.26 7.64 4.31
C GLU A 6 1.33 7.88 3.13
N ILE A 7 0.18 7.20 3.14
CA ILE A 7 -0.87 7.36 2.13
C ILE A 7 -2.06 7.98 2.83
N ARG A 8 -2.42 9.19 2.43
CA ARG A 8 -3.60 9.86 2.97
C ARG A 8 -4.81 9.37 2.20
N LEU A 9 -5.67 8.64 2.89
CA LEU A 9 -6.96 8.19 2.39
C LEU A 9 -8.06 9.06 3.01
N SER A 10 -9.09 9.36 2.22
CA SER A 10 -10.36 9.86 2.73
C SER A 10 -11.09 8.78 3.56
N GLU A 11 -12.10 9.17 4.34
CA GLU A 11 -12.91 8.20 5.10
C GLU A 11 -13.57 7.15 4.20
N ASP A 12 -14.05 7.56 3.03
CA ASP A 12 -14.67 6.65 2.06
C ASP A 12 -13.66 5.65 1.50
N GLU A 13 -12.47 6.11 1.12
CA GLU A 13 -11.39 5.25 0.62
C GLU A 13 -10.89 4.27 1.70
N TRP A 14 -10.77 4.74 2.95
CA TRP A 14 -10.42 3.90 4.09
C TRP A 14 -11.49 2.83 4.35
N SER A 15 -12.77 3.22 4.33
CA SER A 15 -13.89 2.30 4.51
C SER A 15 -13.91 1.21 3.43
N MET A 16 -13.69 1.58 2.17
CA MET A 16 -13.58 0.63 1.06
C MET A 16 -12.40 -0.33 1.23
N LEU A 17 -11.22 0.17 1.61
CA LEU A 17 -10.04 -0.66 1.86
C LEU A 17 -10.31 -1.65 3.00
N ASN A 18 -10.93 -1.18 4.09
CA ASN A 18 -11.24 -2.02 5.24
C ASN A 18 -12.24 -3.13 4.89
N ALA A 19 -13.31 -2.80 4.17
CA ALA A 19 -14.28 -3.80 3.71
C ALA A 19 -13.65 -4.85 2.75
N ALA A 20 -12.76 -4.41 1.87
CA ALA A 20 -12.04 -5.31 0.97
C ALA A 20 -11.08 -6.24 1.74
N ALA A 21 -10.39 -5.73 2.75
CA ALA A 21 -9.49 -6.49 3.60
C ALA A 21 -10.24 -7.55 4.43
N ASP A 22 -11.37 -7.18 5.02
CA ASP A 22 -12.25 -8.08 5.75
C ASP A 22 -12.74 -9.24 4.86
N SER A 23 -13.10 -8.95 3.61
CA SER A 23 -13.57 -9.97 2.65
C SER A 23 -12.53 -11.05 2.35
N ILE A 24 -11.24 -10.74 2.49
CA ILE A 24 -10.13 -11.67 2.23
C ILE A 24 -9.42 -12.12 3.51
N GLN A 25 -9.98 -11.80 4.68
CA GLN A 25 -9.41 -12.10 6.00
C GLN A 25 -7.95 -11.60 6.15
N SER A 26 -7.69 -10.40 5.64
CA SER A 26 -6.38 -9.74 5.74
C SER A 26 -6.53 -8.39 6.45
N SER A 27 -5.43 -7.77 6.85
CA SER A 27 -5.46 -6.41 7.40
C SER A 27 -5.50 -5.38 6.26
N PRO A 28 -6.13 -4.20 6.47
CA PRO A 28 -6.12 -3.11 5.49
C PRO A 28 -4.70 -2.75 5.05
N GLU A 29 -3.74 -2.80 5.97
CA GLU A 29 -2.34 -2.49 5.71
C GLU A 29 -1.66 -3.52 4.84
N GLU A 30 -1.93 -4.80 5.09
CA GLU A 30 -1.37 -5.87 4.28
C GLU A 30 -1.96 -5.88 2.86
N LEU A 31 -3.27 -5.65 2.74
CA LEU A 31 -3.93 -5.49 1.44
C LEU A 31 -3.35 -4.30 0.68
N ALA A 32 -3.25 -3.13 1.30
CA ALA A 32 -2.69 -1.94 0.68
C ALA A 32 -1.23 -2.17 0.24
N ARG A 33 -0.40 -2.83 1.08
CA ARG A 33 0.97 -3.19 0.72
C ARG A 33 1.01 -4.07 -0.53
N ILE A 34 0.21 -5.14 -0.57
CA ILE A 34 0.18 -6.07 -1.71
C ILE A 34 -0.31 -5.35 -2.97
N SER A 35 -1.38 -4.56 -2.88
CA SER A 35 -1.93 -3.83 -4.02
C SER A 35 -0.96 -2.78 -4.56
N LEU A 36 -0.25 -2.06 -3.69
CA LEU A 36 0.80 -1.11 -4.09
C LEU A 36 1.97 -1.83 -4.76
N MET A 37 2.44 -2.93 -4.18
CA MET A 37 3.49 -3.74 -4.80
C MET A 37 3.07 -4.23 -6.18
N GLN A 38 1.85 -4.76 -6.33
CA GLN A 38 1.32 -5.20 -7.62
C GLN A 38 1.25 -4.04 -8.61
N ARG A 39 0.70 -2.88 -8.22
CA ARG A 39 0.57 -1.71 -9.09
C ARG A 39 1.93 -1.18 -9.54
N CYS A 40 2.86 -1.02 -8.61
CA CYS A 40 4.15 -0.38 -8.88
C CYS A 40 5.16 -1.30 -9.57
N MET A 41 5.05 -2.62 -9.37
CA MET A 41 5.95 -3.61 -9.99
C MET A 41 5.42 -4.18 -11.29
N VAL A 42 4.12 -4.45 -11.37
CA VAL A 42 3.52 -5.15 -12.52
C VAL A 42 2.99 -4.17 -13.55
N MET A 43 2.41 -3.05 -13.11
CA MET A 43 1.82 -2.06 -14.03
C MET A 43 2.78 -0.93 -14.40
N SER A 44 4.01 -0.93 -13.84
CA SER A 44 5.06 0.09 -14.10
C SER A 44 4.53 1.53 -14.05
N VAL A 45 3.66 1.82 -13.08
CA VAL A 45 3.19 3.19 -12.85
C VAL A 45 4.37 4.00 -12.32
N ASP A 46 4.67 5.12 -12.97
CA ASP A 46 5.74 6.02 -12.54
C ASP A 46 5.13 7.20 -11.79
N ASP A 47 5.12 7.07 -10.47
CA ASP A 47 4.80 8.11 -9.50
C ASP A 47 5.71 7.98 -8.27
N ASP A 48 5.79 9.04 -7.47
CA ASP A 48 6.69 9.12 -6.31
C ASP A 48 6.43 7.99 -5.28
N ILE A 49 5.19 7.49 -5.22
CA ILE A 49 4.79 6.40 -4.34
C ILE A 49 5.36 5.08 -4.86
N CYS A 50 5.31 4.85 -6.17
CA CYS A 50 5.86 3.66 -6.79
C CYS A 50 7.38 3.62 -6.78
N ASP A 51 8.07 4.75 -6.95
CA ASP A 51 9.51 4.81 -6.78
C ASP A 51 9.92 4.52 -5.34
N SER A 52 9.21 5.09 -4.37
CA SER A 52 9.41 4.78 -2.95
C SER A 52 9.13 3.31 -2.63
N THR A 53 8.05 2.74 -3.17
CA THR A 53 7.64 1.33 -2.99
C THR A 53 8.69 0.37 -3.55
N ARG A 54 9.23 0.65 -4.74
CA ARG A 54 10.30 -0.15 -5.37
C ARG A 54 11.57 -0.16 -4.52
N VAL A 55 11.93 0.98 -3.91
CA VAL A 55 13.09 1.08 -3.02
C VAL A 55 12.92 0.26 -1.72
N MET A 56 11.69 -0.07 -1.32
CA MET A 56 11.40 -0.84 -0.10
C MET A 56 11.22 -2.35 -0.31
N LEU A 57 11.45 -2.87 -1.53
CA LEU A 57 11.52 -4.32 -1.75
C LEU A 57 12.51 -4.97 -0.79
N GLY A 58 12.02 -5.88 0.05
CA GLY A 58 12.81 -6.56 1.09
C GLY A 58 12.85 -5.86 2.46
N ARG A 59 12.00 -4.83 2.71
CA ARG A 59 11.90 -4.15 4.01
C ARG A 59 10.47 -4.18 4.59
N SER A 60 10.35 -3.95 5.90
CA SER A 60 9.08 -3.91 6.65
C SER A 60 8.26 -2.64 6.30
N PHE A 61 6.94 -2.78 6.17
CA PHE A 61 6.01 -1.75 5.72
C PHE A 61 4.99 -1.46 6.84
N GLU A 62 4.78 -0.18 7.18
CA GLU A 62 3.80 0.27 8.19
C GLU A 62 2.95 1.40 7.61
N LEU A 63 1.62 1.32 7.78
CA LEU A 63 0.70 2.42 7.52
C LEU A 63 0.35 3.12 8.84
N ASN A 64 -0.08 4.38 8.75
CA ASN A 64 -0.48 5.21 9.88
C ASN A 64 -1.89 5.74 9.65
#